data_AF-A0A845XWU3-F1
#
_entry.id   AF-A0A845XWU3-F1
#
_cell.length_a   1.000
_cell.length_b   1.000
_cell.length_c   1.000
_cell.angle_alpha   90.00
_cell.angle_beta   90.00
_cell.angle_gamma   90.00
#
_symmetry.space_group_name_H-M   'P 1'
#
loop_
_entity.id
_entity.type
_entity.pdbx_description
1 polymer ?
#
loop_
_entity_poly.entity_id
_entity_poly.type
_entity_poly.pdbx_seq_one_letter_code
_entity_poly.pdbx_strand_id
1 'polypeptide(L)'
;MSRWPDPELTVSARVGIGTDTPSQELEVIGDISARNLNLNGSLTIDENLTVGGNFQLGTLSINTFSSDGNLADNSNLAVPTEQAVKTYVDNQITQVNNAVDTKAALNGAADQDFATNNLTVGGNLQVSGDLEVQGNVIARDTEHIAGNVSLGDEDSDEVKITGVIRSGHSSGALRIDDALHTTGSVSVDGSLSVRDAIATAQLSVTDRVTGSLTIDNNLTVEGTVKATEFVGDGSKLTNLNRWSLAYAHDANGNRTAGNINDLINAVQNGYQVRVLMDSGDVQYITYAENIWVKKNGIVYVQNTSHVSATSDGDVVKFQDDSYWWMIIVSTKGDRDMIRWNVGEHTPRGHNNDTIAMKWFVD
;
A
#
# COMPACT_ATOMS: atom_id res chain seq x y z
N MET A 1 -1.25 -112.35 -83.27
CA MET A 1 -1.72 -111.04 -82.74
C MET A 1 -1.06 -109.97 -83.58
N SER A 2 -1.74 -109.47 -84.62
CA SER A 2 -1.20 -108.43 -85.50
C SER A 2 -1.93 -107.13 -85.25
N ARG A 3 -1.12 -106.16 -84.84
CA ARG A 3 -1.37 -104.76 -84.51
C ARG A 3 -2.23 -104.06 -85.56
N TRP A 4 -3.31 -103.40 -85.13
CA TRP A 4 -3.97 -102.37 -85.95
C TRP A 4 -3.06 -101.13 -85.98
N PRO A 5 -2.85 -100.49 -87.13
CA PRO A 5 -2.16 -99.20 -87.17
C PRO A 5 -3.10 -98.13 -86.58
N ASP A 6 -2.62 -97.34 -85.62
CA ASP A 6 -3.31 -96.13 -85.18
C ASP A 6 -3.41 -95.17 -86.37
N PRO A 7 -4.62 -94.80 -86.82
CA PRO A 7 -4.77 -93.84 -87.89
C PRO A 7 -4.72 -92.43 -87.29
N GLU A 8 -3.91 -91.54 -87.89
CA GLU A 8 -4.22 -90.12 -87.85
C GLU A 8 -5.63 -89.95 -88.45
N LEU A 9 -6.62 -89.62 -87.61
CA LEU A 9 -7.98 -89.38 -88.07
C LEU A 9 -8.03 -88.06 -88.85
N THR A 10 -8.10 -88.14 -90.18
CA THR A 10 -8.36 -86.97 -91.04
C THR A 10 -9.82 -86.99 -91.47
N VAL A 11 -10.62 -86.01 -91.03
CA VAL A 11 -12.04 -85.89 -91.41
C VAL A 11 -12.21 -84.67 -92.32
N SER A 12 -12.72 -84.90 -93.53
CA SER A 12 -12.94 -83.86 -94.56
C SER A 12 -14.38 -83.30 -94.58
N ALA A 13 -15.24 -83.76 -93.67
CA ALA A 13 -16.61 -83.29 -93.47
C ALA A 13 -16.78 -82.79 -92.03
N ARG A 14 -17.88 -82.05 -91.74
CA ARG A 14 -18.18 -81.59 -90.38
C ARG A 14 -18.35 -82.76 -89.42
N VAL A 15 -17.83 -82.61 -88.20
CA VAL A 15 -17.88 -83.63 -87.16
C VAL A 15 -18.88 -83.20 -86.09
N GLY A 16 -19.94 -83.99 -85.90
CA GLY A 16 -20.88 -83.85 -84.78
C GLY A 16 -20.66 -84.94 -83.75
N ILE A 17 -20.54 -84.58 -82.47
CA ILE A 17 -20.56 -85.50 -81.33
C ILE A 17 -21.80 -85.17 -80.49
N GLY A 18 -22.75 -86.10 -80.40
CA GLY A 18 -24.05 -85.84 -79.76
C GLY A 18 -25.05 -85.07 -80.63
N THR A 19 -24.73 -84.83 -81.91
CA THR A 19 -25.62 -84.23 -82.92
C THR A 19 -25.33 -84.79 -84.31
N ASP A 20 -26.38 -85.06 -85.09
CA ASP A 20 -26.27 -85.52 -86.49
C ASP A 20 -26.28 -84.37 -87.51
N THR A 21 -26.48 -83.14 -87.04
CA THR A 21 -26.56 -81.93 -87.89
C THR A 21 -25.68 -80.80 -87.34
N PRO A 22 -24.34 -80.91 -87.44
CA PRO A 22 -23.42 -79.92 -86.90
C PRO A 22 -23.46 -78.57 -87.65
N SER A 23 -23.55 -77.49 -86.89
CA SER A 23 -23.55 -76.09 -87.32
C SER A 23 -22.14 -75.52 -87.57
N GLN A 24 -21.12 -76.13 -86.97
CA GLN A 24 -19.69 -75.78 -87.11
C GLN A 24 -18.87 -76.96 -87.65
N GLU A 25 -17.58 -76.74 -87.96
CA GLU A 25 -16.68 -77.82 -88.42
C GLU A 25 -16.51 -78.94 -87.40
N LEU A 26 -16.51 -78.60 -86.10
CA LEU A 26 -16.62 -79.54 -84.99
C LEU A 26 -17.66 -79.00 -84.01
N GLU A 27 -18.68 -79.80 -83.71
CA GLU A 27 -19.68 -79.48 -82.69
C GLU A 27 -19.85 -80.65 -81.72
N VAL A 28 -19.76 -80.36 -80.43
CA VAL A 28 -19.98 -81.33 -79.35
C VAL A 28 -21.13 -80.83 -78.51
N ILE A 29 -22.24 -81.57 -78.49
CA ILE A 29 -23.36 -81.32 -77.57
C ILE A 29 -23.19 -82.28 -76.39
N GLY A 30 -22.45 -81.84 -75.37
CA GLY A 30 -22.11 -82.61 -74.18
C GLY A 30 -20.74 -82.26 -73.60
N ASP A 31 -20.27 -83.05 -72.64
CA ASP A 31 -18.99 -82.82 -71.98
C ASP A 31 -17.79 -83.14 -72.88
N ILE A 32 -16.77 -82.30 -72.83
CA ILE A 32 -15.47 -82.54 -73.49
C ILE A 32 -14.44 -82.84 -72.43
N SER A 33 -13.88 -84.06 -72.44
CA SER A 33 -12.74 -84.43 -71.62
C SER A 33 -11.48 -84.52 -72.48
N ALA A 34 -10.60 -83.54 -72.34
CA ALA A 34 -9.34 -83.48 -73.07
C ALA A 34 -8.17 -83.27 -72.09
N ARG A 35 -7.05 -83.96 -72.33
CA ARG A 35 -5.81 -83.71 -71.56
C ARG A 35 -5.23 -82.33 -71.85
N ASN A 36 -5.26 -81.95 -73.12
CA ASN A 36 -4.85 -80.64 -73.60
C ASN A 36 -5.90 -80.16 -74.59
N LEU A 37 -6.33 -78.91 -74.44
CA LEU A 37 -7.16 -78.21 -75.41
C LEU A 37 -6.33 -77.04 -75.94
N ASN A 38 -5.85 -77.14 -77.19
CA ASN A 38 -5.12 -76.08 -77.86
C ASN A 38 -6.03 -75.42 -78.90
N LEU A 39 -6.38 -74.15 -78.69
CA LEU A 39 -7.24 -73.38 -79.59
C LEU A 39 -6.38 -72.28 -80.23
N ASN A 40 -6.34 -72.24 -81.56
CA ASN A 40 -5.62 -71.19 -82.31
C ASN A 40 -6.44 -69.88 -82.41
N GLY A 41 -7.55 -69.78 -81.69
CA GLY A 41 -8.47 -68.65 -81.69
C GLY A 41 -9.04 -68.40 -80.29
N SER A 42 -10.12 -67.61 -80.22
CA SER A 42 -10.77 -67.27 -78.96
C SER A 42 -11.47 -68.48 -78.34
N LEU A 43 -11.41 -68.57 -77.02
CA LEU A 43 -12.30 -69.40 -76.21
C LEU A 43 -13.42 -68.52 -75.67
N THR A 44 -14.66 -68.82 -76.05
CA THR A 44 -15.87 -68.21 -75.46
C THR A 44 -16.48 -69.22 -74.48
N ILE A 45 -16.78 -68.77 -73.26
CA ILE A 45 -17.47 -69.56 -72.23
C ILE A 45 -18.67 -68.72 -71.81
N ASP A 46 -19.87 -69.24 -72.05
CA ASP A 46 -21.12 -68.51 -71.78
C ASP A 46 -21.47 -68.47 -70.29
N GLU A 47 -20.89 -69.38 -69.50
CA GLU A 47 -21.05 -69.45 -68.05
C GLU A 47 -19.70 -69.23 -67.32
N ASN A 48 -19.37 -70.10 -66.36
CA ASN A 48 -18.20 -69.95 -65.52
C ASN A 48 -17.01 -70.74 -66.06
N LEU A 49 -15.84 -70.10 -66.08
CA LEU A 49 -14.56 -70.79 -66.25
C LEU A 49 -14.01 -71.17 -64.86
N THR A 50 -13.93 -72.46 -64.57
CA THR A 50 -13.22 -72.97 -63.39
C THR A 50 -11.84 -73.48 -63.81
N VAL A 51 -10.77 -72.90 -63.27
CA VAL A 51 -9.39 -73.32 -63.54
C VAL A 51 -8.81 -73.93 -62.27
N GLY A 52 -8.49 -75.23 -62.29
CA GLY A 52 -7.88 -75.93 -61.15
C GLY A 52 -6.39 -75.64 -60.92
N GLY A 53 -5.83 -74.64 -61.61
CA GLY A 53 -4.42 -74.26 -61.61
C GLY A 53 -4.25 -72.76 -61.89
N ASN A 54 -3.12 -72.35 -62.46
CA ASN A 54 -2.87 -70.93 -62.75
C ASN A 54 -3.70 -70.45 -63.96
N PHE A 55 -4.30 -69.26 -63.83
CA PHE A 55 -4.88 -68.54 -64.96
C PHE A 55 -3.77 -67.69 -65.61
N GLN A 56 -3.22 -68.18 -66.73
CA GLN A 56 -2.15 -67.50 -67.47
C GLN A 56 -2.72 -66.61 -68.57
N LEU A 57 -2.38 -65.33 -68.54
CA LEU A 57 -2.71 -64.36 -69.59
C LEU A 57 -1.39 -63.95 -70.28
N GLY A 58 -1.03 -64.65 -71.35
CA GLY A 58 0.25 -64.44 -72.05
C GLY A 58 1.45 -64.93 -71.23
N THR A 59 2.46 -64.07 -71.02
CA THR A 59 3.65 -64.38 -70.20
C THR A 59 3.43 -64.11 -68.70
N LEU A 60 2.32 -63.46 -68.33
CA LEU A 60 1.96 -63.16 -66.95
C LEU A 60 1.07 -64.26 -66.39
N SER A 61 1.40 -64.73 -65.18
CA SER A 61 0.59 -65.70 -64.45
C SER A 61 -0.09 -64.98 -63.29
N ILE A 62 -1.42 -64.89 -63.32
CA ILE A 62 -2.20 -64.52 -62.14
C ILE A 62 -2.51 -65.80 -61.39
N ASN A 63 -2.03 -65.89 -60.15
CA ASN A 63 -2.18 -67.11 -59.35
C ASN A 63 -3.19 -66.94 -58.21
N THR A 64 -3.64 -65.73 -57.89
CA THR A 64 -4.58 -65.49 -56.79
C THR A 64 -5.38 -64.19 -56.96
N PHE A 65 -6.67 -64.25 -56.65
CA PHE A 65 -7.49 -63.07 -56.32
C PHE A 65 -7.41 -62.87 -54.80
N SER A 66 -6.71 -61.83 -54.34
CA SER A 66 -6.37 -61.64 -52.93
C SER A 66 -7.37 -60.74 -52.19
N SER A 67 -7.88 -61.20 -51.05
CA SER A 67 -8.67 -60.40 -50.12
C SER A 67 -7.85 -59.81 -48.97
N ASP A 68 -6.52 -59.81 -49.07
CA ASP A 68 -5.63 -59.28 -48.05
C ASP A 68 -5.73 -57.73 -47.96
N GLY A 69 -6.38 -57.24 -46.91
CA GLY A 69 -6.55 -55.82 -46.63
C GLY A 69 -5.26 -55.06 -46.30
N ASN A 70 -4.13 -55.76 -46.14
CA ASN A 70 -2.83 -55.14 -45.92
C ASN A 70 -2.00 -55.04 -47.20
N LEU A 71 -2.43 -55.68 -48.30
CA LEU A 71 -1.67 -55.79 -49.54
C LEU A 71 -0.22 -56.26 -49.29
N ALA A 72 -0.02 -57.18 -48.34
CA ALA A 72 1.29 -57.63 -47.87
C ALA A 72 1.95 -58.64 -48.83
N ASP A 73 1.14 -59.35 -49.61
CA ASP A 73 1.61 -60.30 -50.62
C ASP A 73 2.19 -59.62 -51.87
N ASN A 74 2.83 -60.41 -52.75
CA ASN A 74 3.44 -59.90 -53.98
C ASN A 74 2.38 -59.37 -54.97
N SER A 75 2.34 -58.05 -55.13
CA SER A 75 1.41 -57.35 -56.04
C SER A 75 1.67 -57.58 -57.54
N ASN A 76 2.75 -58.27 -57.92
CA ASN A 76 3.02 -58.60 -59.32
C ASN A 76 2.24 -59.83 -59.83
N LEU A 77 1.71 -60.68 -58.93
CA LEU A 77 1.11 -61.98 -59.28
C LEU A 77 -0.34 -62.13 -58.79
N ALA A 78 -0.84 -61.16 -58.04
CA ALA A 78 -2.17 -61.18 -57.45
C ALA A 78 -3.02 -60.00 -57.93
N VAL A 79 -4.33 -60.23 -58.03
CA VAL A 79 -5.33 -59.17 -58.25
C VAL A 79 -6.07 -58.95 -56.93
N PRO A 80 -6.00 -57.77 -56.30
CA PRO A 80 -6.72 -57.52 -55.06
C PRO A 80 -8.23 -57.45 -55.31
N THR A 81 -9.02 -57.95 -54.36
CA THR A 81 -10.47 -57.76 -54.35
C THR A 81 -10.83 -56.34 -53.93
N GLU A 82 -12.06 -55.91 -54.20
CA GLU A 82 -12.56 -54.61 -53.71
C GLU A 82 -12.47 -54.48 -52.18
N GLN A 83 -12.65 -55.58 -51.46
CA GLN A 83 -12.52 -55.62 -50.00
C GLN A 83 -11.09 -55.30 -49.55
N ALA A 84 -10.08 -55.92 -50.18
CA ALA A 84 -8.67 -55.68 -49.87
C ALA A 84 -8.30 -54.19 -50.03
N VAL A 85 -8.73 -53.60 -51.15
CA VAL A 85 -8.48 -52.18 -51.44
C VAL A 85 -9.18 -51.27 -50.43
N LYS A 86 -10.46 -51.52 -50.12
CA LYS A 86 -11.21 -50.72 -49.13
C LYS A 86 -10.52 -50.77 -47.76
N THR A 87 -10.19 -51.96 -47.27
CA THR A 87 -9.53 -52.12 -45.98
C THR A 87 -8.17 -51.42 -45.94
N TYR A 88 -7.35 -51.55 -46.98
CA TYR A 88 -6.05 -50.85 -47.03
C TYR A 88 -6.23 -49.34 -46.96
N VAL A 89 -7.13 -48.80 -47.80
CA VAL A 89 -7.40 -47.35 -47.86
C VAL A 89 -7.98 -46.84 -46.54
N ASP A 90 -8.95 -47.54 -45.94
CA ASP A 90 -9.55 -47.16 -44.65
C ASP A 90 -8.52 -47.15 -43.52
N ASN A 91 -7.59 -48.12 -43.51
CA ASN A 91 -6.50 -48.18 -42.56
C ASN A 91 -5.54 -46.99 -42.72
N GLN A 92 -5.15 -46.65 -43.96
CA GLN A 92 -4.28 -45.49 -44.23
C GLN A 92 -4.98 -44.17 -43.83
N ILE A 93 -6.27 -44.01 -44.16
CA ILE A 93 -7.06 -42.80 -43.82
C ILE A 93 -7.20 -42.65 -42.31
N THR A 94 -7.45 -43.75 -41.59
CA THR A 94 -7.58 -43.72 -40.12
C THR A 94 -6.29 -43.28 -39.44
N GLN A 95 -5.13 -43.73 -39.94
CA GLN A 95 -3.82 -43.26 -39.44
C GLN A 95 -3.63 -41.76 -39.66
N VAL A 96 -4.03 -41.23 -40.81
CA VAL A 96 -3.97 -39.78 -41.11
C VAL A 96 -4.92 -38.98 -40.21
N ASN A 97 -6.17 -39.42 -40.04
CA ASN A 97 -7.15 -38.75 -39.20
C ASN A 97 -6.68 -38.68 -37.74
N ASN A 98 -6.15 -39.79 -37.21
CA ASN A 98 -5.58 -39.82 -35.86
C ASN A 98 -4.38 -38.86 -35.74
N ALA A 99 -3.55 -38.70 -36.77
CA ALA A 99 -2.42 -37.77 -36.73
C ALA A 99 -2.86 -36.28 -36.76
N VAL A 100 -3.98 -35.97 -37.43
CA VAL A 100 -4.50 -34.59 -37.58
C VAL A 100 -5.26 -34.14 -36.34
N ASP A 101 -6.08 -35.01 -35.72
CA ASP A 101 -6.89 -34.65 -34.55
C ASP A 101 -6.08 -34.57 -33.23
N THR A 102 -4.87 -35.12 -33.17
CA THR A 102 -4.20 -35.39 -31.88
C THR A 102 -3.04 -34.46 -31.51
N LYS A 103 -2.56 -33.57 -32.40
CA LYS A 103 -1.39 -32.71 -32.09
C LYS A 103 -1.55 -31.80 -30.87
N ALA A 104 -2.78 -31.54 -30.42
CA ALA A 104 -3.07 -30.80 -29.19
C ALA A 104 -3.62 -31.67 -28.03
N ALA A 105 -4.01 -32.92 -28.29
CA ALA A 105 -4.85 -33.70 -27.36
C ALA A 105 -4.10 -34.74 -26.52
N LEU A 106 -2.91 -35.17 -26.92
CA LEU A 106 -2.18 -36.21 -26.19
C LEU A 106 -0.69 -35.91 -26.25
N ASN A 107 -0.19 -35.20 -25.22
CA ASN A 107 1.22 -35.00 -24.91
C ASN A 107 2.12 -35.00 -26.15
N GLY A 108 2.28 -33.85 -26.79
CA GLY A 108 3.41 -33.68 -27.73
C GLY A 108 4.64 -34.32 -27.09
N ALA A 109 5.38 -35.12 -27.85
CA ALA A 109 6.57 -35.76 -27.31
C ALA A 109 7.48 -34.68 -26.69
N ALA A 110 8.20 -35.01 -25.60
CA ALA A 110 8.94 -34.00 -24.83
C ALA A 110 10.00 -33.23 -25.66
N ASP A 111 10.28 -33.70 -26.87
CA ASP A 111 11.17 -33.14 -27.88
C ASP A 111 10.45 -32.34 -29.00
N GLN A 112 9.13 -32.17 -28.93
CA GLN A 112 8.37 -31.40 -29.91
C GLN A 112 7.83 -30.09 -29.34
N ASP A 113 8.35 -28.98 -29.87
CA ASP A 113 7.81 -27.65 -29.62
C ASP A 113 6.42 -27.49 -30.24
N PHE A 114 5.46 -26.99 -29.46
CA PHE A 114 4.15 -26.59 -29.97
C PHE A 114 4.22 -25.20 -30.60
N ALA A 115 4.61 -25.13 -31.88
CA ALA A 115 4.65 -23.88 -32.64
C ALA A 115 3.29 -23.60 -33.30
N THR A 116 2.54 -22.63 -32.77
CA THR A 116 1.35 -22.06 -33.43
C THR A 116 1.50 -20.55 -33.54
N ASN A 117 0.92 -19.94 -34.58
CA ASN A 117 0.87 -18.48 -34.70
C ASN A 117 -0.01 -17.85 -33.61
N ASN A 118 -1.14 -18.51 -33.29
CA ASN A 118 -2.06 -18.10 -32.23
C ASN A 118 -2.52 -19.33 -31.44
N LEU A 119 -2.52 -19.23 -30.11
CA LEU A 119 -3.12 -20.22 -29.22
C LEU A 119 -4.35 -19.61 -28.56
N THR A 120 -5.52 -20.19 -28.85
CA THR A 120 -6.78 -19.88 -28.15
C THR A 120 -7.17 -21.08 -27.29
N VAL A 121 -7.24 -20.89 -25.98
CA VAL A 121 -7.72 -21.92 -25.04
C VAL A 121 -9.17 -21.60 -24.69
N GLY A 122 -10.10 -22.46 -25.10
CA GLY A 122 -11.54 -22.27 -24.83
C GLY A 122 -11.94 -22.54 -23.38
N GLY A 123 -11.05 -23.14 -22.58
CA GLY A 123 -11.21 -23.40 -21.15
C GLY A 123 -10.01 -22.89 -20.35
N ASN A 124 -9.57 -23.66 -19.36
CA ASN A 124 -8.43 -23.30 -18.51
C ASN A 124 -7.10 -23.71 -19.14
N LEU A 125 -6.07 -22.87 -19.02
CA LEU A 125 -4.68 -23.24 -19.27
C LEU A 125 -4.01 -23.59 -17.94
N GLN A 126 -3.51 -24.82 -17.80
CA GLN A 126 -2.70 -25.24 -16.66
C GLN A 126 -1.26 -25.49 -17.14
N VAL A 127 -0.29 -24.80 -16.52
CA VAL A 127 1.14 -24.98 -16.77
C VAL A 127 1.75 -25.62 -15.53
N SER A 128 2.36 -26.79 -15.66
CA SER A 128 2.93 -27.53 -14.51
C SER A 128 4.34 -27.06 -14.12
N GLY A 129 5.00 -26.31 -15.00
CA GLY A 129 6.29 -25.65 -14.77
C GLY A 129 6.16 -24.14 -14.91
N ASP A 130 7.27 -23.49 -15.27
CA ASP A 130 7.31 -22.04 -15.42
C ASP A 130 6.61 -21.58 -16.71
N LEU A 131 5.94 -20.43 -16.64
CA LEU A 131 5.37 -19.74 -17.79
C LEU A 131 6.24 -18.52 -18.11
N GLU A 132 7.00 -18.59 -19.20
CA GLU A 132 7.70 -17.45 -19.77
C GLU A 132 6.85 -16.82 -20.88
N VAL A 133 6.63 -15.51 -20.81
CA VAL A 133 5.93 -14.74 -21.85
C VAL A 133 6.85 -13.62 -22.31
N GLN A 134 7.41 -13.74 -23.51
CA GLN A 134 8.31 -12.73 -24.08
C GLN A 134 7.60 -11.43 -24.50
N GLY A 135 6.26 -11.45 -24.57
CA GLY A 135 5.43 -10.30 -24.93
C GLY A 135 4.64 -9.73 -23.75
N ASN A 136 3.68 -8.86 -24.06
CA ASN A 136 2.80 -8.29 -23.05
C ASN A 136 1.84 -9.35 -22.48
N VAL A 137 1.76 -9.41 -21.15
CA VAL A 137 0.74 -10.19 -20.44
C VAL A 137 -0.46 -9.29 -20.14
N ILE A 138 -1.66 -9.70 -20.59
CA ILE A 138 -2.91 -9.00 -20.28
C ILE A 138 -3.80 -9.94 -19.45
N ALA A 139 -3.80 -9.78 -18.13
CA ALA A 139 -4.71 -10.48 -17.23
C ALA A 139 -6.01 -9.67 -17.08
N ARG A 140 -7.12 -10.16 -17.66
CA ARG A 140 -8.40 -9.43 -17.70
C ARG A 140 -9.28 -9.64 -16.47
N ASP A 141 -9.10 -10.74 -15.76
CA ASP A 141 -9.80 -11.05 -14.52
C ASP A 141 -8.77 -11.14 -13.39
N THR A 142 -8.73 -10.11 -12.54
CA THR A 142 -7.62 -9.82 -11.62
C THR A 142 -7.77 -10.48 -10.26
N GLU A 143 -8.83 -11.28 -10.06
CA GLU A 143 -9.20 -11.76 -8.73
C GLU A 143 -8.26 -12.86 -8.18
N HIS A 144 -7.40 -13.47 -9.00
CA HIS A 144 -6.76 -14.75 -8.63
C HIS A 144 -5.24 -14.91 -8.89
N ILE A 145 -4.43 -13.85 -8.93
CA ILE A 145 -2.96 -14.05 -8.82
C ILE A 145 -2.62 -14.33 -7.35
N ALA A 146 -2.74 -15.60 -6.94
CA ALA A 146 -2.33 -16.04 -5.61
C ALA A 146 -0.82 -16.20 -5.54
N GLY A 147 -0.20 -15.68 -4.47
CA GLY A 147 1.24 -15.78 -4.22
C GLY A 147 1.98 -14.45 -4.38
N ASN A 148 3.30 -14.54 -4.46
CA ASN A 148 4.16 -13.37 -4.66
C ASN A 148 4.22 -13.03 -6.14
N VAL A 149 4.10 -11.73 -6.46
CA VAL A 149 4.35 -11.20 -7.78
C VAL A 149 5.63 -10.37 -7.71
N SER A 150 6.67 -10.80 -8.40
CA SER A 150 7.87 -9.98 -8.62
C SER A 150 7.66 -9.20 -9.91
N LEU A 151 7.74 -7.88 -9.84
CA LEU A 151 7.68 -7.01 -11.01
C LEU A 151 9.04 -6.33 -11.12
N GLY A 152 9.80 -6.68 -12.15
CA GLY A 152 11.14 -6.17 -12.40
C GLY A 152 12.29 -7.09 -11.97
N ASP A 153 13.45 -6.82 -12.55
CA ASP A 153 14.74 -7.49 -12.33
C ASP A 153 15.95 -6.52 -12.34
N GLU A 154 15.74 -5.22 -12.59
CA GLU A 154 16.77 -4.19 -12.65
C GLU A 154 16.32 -2.84 -12.02
N ASP A 155 17.25 -1.90 -11.83
CA ASP A 155 16.95 -0.61 -11.19
C ASP A 155 16.03 0.32 -12.03
N SER A 156 15.74 -0.02 -13.30
CA SER A 156 14.96 0.81 -14.22
C SER A 156 13.49 0.43 -14.37
N ASP A 157 13.00 -0.55 -13.61
CA ASP A 157 11.63 -1.06 -13.76
C ASP A 157 10.57 -0.03 -13.36
N GLU A 158 9.54 0.12 -14.21
CA GLU A 158 8.40 1.00 -13.95
C GLU A 158 7.09 0.20 -13.87
N VAL A 159 6.42 0.28 -12.72
CA VAL A 159 5.05 -0.26 -12.57
C VAL A 159 4.05 0.89 -12.67
N LYS A 160 3.43 1.04 -13.84
CA LYS A 160 2.40 2.07 -14.07
C LYS A 160 1.01 1.56 -13.70
N ILE A 161 0.38 2.21 -12.71
CA ILE A 161 -0.97 1.89 -12.25
C ILE A 161 -1.86 3.12 -12.46
N THR A 162 -2.83 3.04 -13.37
CA THR A 162 -3.78 4.13 -13.65
C THR A 162 -4.97 4.17 -12.68
N GLY A 163 -5.05 3.19 -11.78
CA GLY A 163 -6.15 3.00 -10.83
C GLY A 163 -5.72 3.13 -9.37
N VAL A 164 -6.40 2.38 -8.50
CA VAL A 164 -6.16 2.37 -7.06
C VAL A 164 -5.39 1.11 -6.67
N ILE A 165 -4.35 1.27 -5.86
CA ILE A 165 -3.71 0.16 -5.14
C ILE A 165 -4.44 -0.02 -3.81
N ARG A 166 -4.85 -1.24 -3.48
CA ARG A 166 -5.48 -1.59 -2.20
C ARG A 166 -5.04 -2.97 -1.76
N SER A 167 -4.88 -3.13 -0.45
CA SER A 167 -4.67 -4.45 0.13
C SER A 167 -6.02 -5.15 0.31
N GLY A 168 -6.18 -6.34 -0.29
CA GLY A 168 -7.28 -7.27 0.01
C GLY A 168 -6.98 -8.18 1.20
N HIS A 169 -5.80 -8.08 1.80
CA HIS A 169 -5.37 -8.95 2.89
C HIS A 169 -6.11 -8.61 4.19
N SER A 170 -6.39 -9.63 5.02
CA SER A 170 -7.12 -9.48 6.28
C SER A 170 -6.42 -8.59 7.31
N SER A 171 -5.11 -8.38 7.18
CA SER A 171 -4.37 -7.41 8.01
C SER A 171 -4.68 -5.95 7.68
N GLY A 172 -5.31 -5.69 6.53
CA GLY A 172 -5.61 -4.33 6.05
C GLY A 172 -4.39 -3.51 5.63
N ALA A 173 -3.18 -4.06 5.70
CA ALA A 173 -1.95 -3.32 5.44
C ALA A 173 -1.56 -3.36 3.96
N LEU A 174 -1.28 -2.19 3.39
CA LEU A 174 -0.43 -2.04 2.20
C LEU A 174 0.96 -1.67 2.71
N ARG A 175 1.96 -2.52 2.46
CA ARG A 175 3.32 -2.36 2.97
C ARG A 175 4.28 -1.98 1.84
N ILE A 176 5.17 -1.05 2.13
CA ILE A 176 6.33 -0.72 1.31
C ILE A 176 7.51 -0.85 2.27
N ASP A 177 8.38 -1.83 2.01
CA ASP A 177 9.46 -2.17 2.95
C ASP A 177 10.64 -1.19 2.85
N ASP A 178 10.75 -0.46 1.73
CA ASP A 178 11.73 0.61 1.52
C ASP A 178 11.04 2.00 1.52
N ALA A 179 11.77 3.05 1.14
CA ALA A 179 11.27 4.41 1.09
C ALA A 179 10.13 4.60 0.08
N LEU A 180 9.07 5.28 0.53
CA LEU A 180 8.03 5.80 -0.35
C LEU A 180 8.40 7.22 -0.81
N HIS A 181 8.74 7.37 -2.08
CA HIS A 181 8.93 8.68 -2.71
C HIS A 181 7.66 9.11 -3.45
N THR A 182 7.11 10.28 -3.11
CA THR A 182 5.98 10.88 -3.82
C THR A 182 6.34 12.27 -4.33
N THR A 183 5.87 12.62 -5.52
CA THR A 183 5.97 13.98 -6.07
C THR A 183 4.79 14.86 -5.64
N GLY A 184 3.66 14.24 -5.30
CA GLY A 184 2.47 14.89 -4.74
C GLY A 184 2.34 14.72 -3.23
N SER A 185 1.33 15.37 -2.66
CA SER A 185 0.97 15.24 -1.25
C SER A 185 0.44 13.84 -0.93
N VAL A 186 0.83 13.28 0.21
CA VAL A 186 0.20 12.10 0.81
C VAL A 186 -0.95 12.56 1.71
N SER A 187 -2.18 12.14 1.41
CA SER A 187 -3.34 12.33 2.30
C SER A 187 -3.58 11.07 3.11
N VAL A 188 -3.76 11.21 4.42
CA VAL A 188 -4.09 10.11 5.32
C VAL A 188 -5.37 10.49 6.07
N ASP A 189 -6.47 9.80 5.77
CA ASP A 189 -7.78 10.09 6.39
C ASP A 189 -7.83 9.65 7.87
N GLY A 190 -6.96 8.70 8.24
CA GLY A 190 -6.81 8.19 9.60
C GLY A 190 -5.63 8.81 10.33
N SER A 191 -4.98 8.00 11.16
CA SER A 191 -3.78 8.40 11.91
C SER A 191 -2.50 8.14 11.12
N LEU A 192 -1.59 9.11 11.13
CA LEU A 192 -0.20 8.92 10.71
C LEU A 192 0.66 8.66 11.94
N SER A 193 1.31 7.49 12.00
CA SER A 193 2.31 7.17 13.04
C SER A 193 3.70 7.25 12.43
N VAL A 194 4.55 8.10 13.00
CA VAL A 194 5.97 8.24 12.61
C VAL A 194 6.81 7.80 13.79
N ARG A 195 7.72 6.84 13.59
CA ARG A 195 8.55 6.28 14.65
C ARG A 195 9.74 7.17 14.99
N ASP A 196 10.31 7.80 13.97
CA ASP A 196 11.50 8.64 14.07
C ASP A 196 11.10 10.12 13.91
N ALA A 197 11.93 10.94 13.25
CA ALA A 197 11.66 12.36 13.07
C ALA A 197 10.87 12.66 11.78
N ILE A 198 10.04 13.71 11.83
CA ILE A 198 9.49 14.36 10.63
C ILE A 198 10.46 15.48 10.25
N ALA A 199 11.37 15.20 9.31
CA ALA A 199 12.31 16.19 8.79
C ALA A 199 11.64 17.06 7.72
N THR A 200 10.99 18.15 8.17
CA THR A 200 10.31 19.12 7.30
C THR A 200 10.71 20.54 7.67
N ALA A 201 10.68 21.46 6.72
CA ALA A 201 10.83 22.89 6.99
C ALA A 201 9.65 23.45 7.81
N GLN A 202 8.46 22.86 7.66
CA GLN A 202 7.25 23.27 8.36
C GLN A 202 6.39 22.06 8.72
N LEU A 203 5.99 21.99 9.99
CA LEU A 203 4.95 21.10 10.49
C LEU A 203 3.78 21.96 10.96
N SER A 204 2.60 21.77 10.37
CA SER A 204 1.38 22.48 10.76
C SER A 204 0.42 21.52 11.45
N VAL A 205 0.02 21.85 12.68
CA VAL A 205 -1.00 21.13 13.46
C VAL A 205 -2.14 22.09 13.73
N THR A 206 -3.33 21.79 13.20
CA THR A 206 -4.47 22.73 13.19
C THR A 206 -5.42 22.57 14.39
N ASP A 207 -5.44 21.41 15.05
CA ASP A 207 -6.27 21.18 16.24
C ASP A 207 -5.44 21.27 17.51
N ARG A 208 -4.76 20.18 17.91
CA ARG A 208 -4.02 20.13 19.17
C ARG A 208 -2.88 19.11 19.16
N VAL A 209 -1.89 19.35 20.01
CA VAL A 209 -0.88 18.37 20.40
C VAL A 209 -1.24 17.87 21.81
N THR A 210 -1.53 16.56 21.95
CA THR A 210 -1.95 15.96 23.23
C THR A 210 -0.79 15.36 24.04
N GLY A 211 0.37 15.17 23.42
CA GLY A 211 1.60 14.69 24.07
C GLY A 211 2.56 15.83 24.45
N SER A 212 3.73 15.46 24.96
CA SER A 212 4.81 16.42 25.21
C SER A 212 5.32 17.00 23.90
N LEU A 213 5.40 18.33 23.82
CA LEU A 213 6.09 19.04 22.76
C LEU A 213 7.43 19.54 23.30
N THR A 214 8.54 19.04 22.73
CA THR A 214 9.89 19.57 23.02
C THR A 214 10.30 20.50 21.88
N ILE A 215 10.82 21.67 22.21
CA ILE A 215 11.27 22.68 21.25
C ILE A 215 12.70 23.06 21.64
N ASP A 216 13.67 22.70 20.79
CA ASP A 216 15.10 22.90 21.09
C ASP A 216 15.56 24.36 20.93
N ASN A 217 14.82 25.14 20.12
CA ASN A 217 15.15 26.53 19.83
C ASN A 217 14.12 27.47 20.49
N ASN A 218 13.31 28.14 19.67
CA ASN A 218 12.37 29.15 20.13
C ASN A 218 10.94 28.70 19.90
N LEU A 219 10.08 28.95 20.87
CA LEU A 219 8.62 28.89 20.72
C LEU A 219 8.09 30.32 20.56
N THR A 220 7.45 30.60 19.44
CA THR A 220 6.69 31.84 19.24
C THR A 220 5.20 31.53 19.40
N VAL A 221 4.52 32.25 20.30
CA VAL A 221 3.08 32.12 20.53
C VAL A 221 2.45 33.49 20.33
N GLU A 222 1.56 33.61 19.34
CA GLU A 222 0.83 34.87 19.07
C GLU A 222 -0.31 35.11 20.09
N GLY A 223 -0.78 34.03 20.72
CA GLY A 223 -1.85 34.07 21.73
C GLY A 223 -1.35 33.92 23.16
N THR A 224 -2.30 33.67 24.06
CA THR A 224 -2.02 33.46 25.49
C THR A 224 -1.36 32.10 25.73
N VAL A 225 -0.27 32.11 26.51
CA VAL A 225 0.33 30.89 27.05
C VAL A 225 -0.34 30.56 28.39
N LYS A 226 -0.98 29.39 28.47
CA LYS A 226 -1.47 28.82 29.73
C LYS A 226 -0.57 27.67 30.14
N ALA A 227 0.17 27.84 31.22
CA ALA A 227 1.04 26.81 31.79
C ALA A 227 0.72 26.61 33.27
N THR A 228 0.93 25.40 33.78
CA THR A 228 0.84 25.10 35.22
C THR A 228 2.03 25.68 35.97
N GLU A 229 3.22 25.65 35.35
CA GLU A 229 4.44 26.24 35.86
C GLU A 229 5.35 26.69 34.71
N PHE A 230 6.24 27.64 35.01
CA PHE A 230 7.35 27.98 34.15
C PHE A 230 8.64 27.68 34.93
N VAL A 231 9.47 26.77 34.42
CA VAL A 231 10.79 26.45 34.99
C VAL A 231 11.87 27.12 34.16
N GLY A 232 12.57 28.07 34.76
CA GLY A 232 13.66 28.82 34.13
C GLY A 232 14.06 30.02 34.98
N ASP A 233 15.08 30.76 34.57
CA ASP A 233 15.51 31.95 35.31
C ASP A 233 14.52 33.13 35.21
N GLY A 234 13.60 33.08 34.24
CA GLY A 234 12.57 34.10 34.00
C GLY A 234 13.13 35.50 33.70
N SER A 235 14.44 35.65 33.54
CA SER A 235 15.13 36.95 33.49
C SER A 235 14.79 37.77 32.25
N LYS A 236 14.32 37.09 31.20
CA LYS A 236 13.91 37.67 29.92
C LYS A 236 12.39 37.83 29.78
N LEU A 237 11.60 37.45 30.79
CA LEU A 237 10.18 37.74 30.80
C LEU A 237 9.98 39.23 31.13
N THR A 238 9.52 39.99 30.15
CA THR A 238 9.25 41.44 30.28
C THR A 238 7.75 41.71 30.33
N ASN A 239 7.35 42.93 30.71
CA ASN A 239 5.94 43.35 30.80
C ASN A 239 5.10 42.54 31.80
N LEU A 240 5.73 42.17 32.93
CA LEU A 240 5.03 41.62 34.09
C LEU A 240 4.80 42.72 35.12
N ASN A 241 3.60 42.81 35.70
CA ASN A 241 3.34 43.71 36.84
C ASN A 241 4.06 43.14 38.08
N ARG A 242 5.04 43.87 38.59
CA ARG A 242 5.78 43.52 39.81
C ARG A 242 6.07 44.80 40.60
N TRP A 243 5.89 44.73 41.92
CA TRP A 243 6.34 45.76 42.86
C TRP A 243 7.80 46.18 42.59
N SER A 244 7.99 47.44 42.23
CA SER A 244 9.28 48.04 41.90
C SER A 244 9.52 49.30 42.72
N LEU A 245 10.79 49.57 43.07
CA LEU A 245 11.16 50.78 43.82
C LEU A 245 11.02 52.00 42.91
N ALA A 246 10.02 52.84 43.16
CA ALA A 246 9.80 54.07 42.41
C ALA A 246 10.67 55.23 42.94
N TYR A 247 10.78 55.38 44.27
CA TYR A 247 11.49 56.50 44.89
C TYR A 247 11.99 56.15 46.29
N ALA A 248 13.12 56.72 46.71
CA ALA A 248 13.60 56.64 48.09
C ALA A 248 14.26 57.94 48.52
N HIS A 249 14.15 58.27 49.81
CA HIS A 249 14.79 59.44 50.42
C HIS A 249 15.25 59.17 51.85
N ASP A 250 16.21 59.95 52.32
CA ASP A 250 16.64 59.99 53.73
C ASP A 250 15.60 60.71 54.62
N ALA A 251 15.85 60.79 55.93
CA ALA A 251 14.94 61.46 56.86
C ALA A 251 14.72 62.95 56.53
N ASN A 252 15.68 63.62 55.91
CA ASN A 252 15.56 65.03 55.54
C ASN A 252 14.86 65.24 54.19
N GLY A 253 14.36 64.16 53.57
CA GLY A 253 13.72 64.20 52.26
C GLY A 253 14.71 64.27 51.09
N ASN A 254 16.01 64.11 51.33
CA ASN A 254 16.98 64.07 50.24
C ASN A 254 16.90 62.71 49.54
N ARG A 255 16.76 62.74 48.22
CA ARG A 255 16.69 61.54 47.38
C ARG A 255 17.91 60.62 47.57
N THR A 256 17.65 59.34 47.77
CA THR A 256 18.67 58.28 47.84
C THR A 256 18.58 57.27 46.68
N ALA A 257 17.39 57.06 46.09
CA ALA A 257 17.20 56.21 44.91
C ALA A 257 15.90 56.54 44.14
N GLY A 258 15.74 55.97 42.94
CA GLY A 258 14.53 56.14 42.10
C GLY A 258 14.35 57.57 41.57
N ASN A 259 13.14 57.95 41.18
CA ASN A 259 12.79 59.31 40.75
C ASN A 259 11.40 59.67 41.28
N ILE A 260 11.29 60.83 41.92
CA ILE A 260 10.01 61.30 42.47
C ILE A 260 8.94 61.43 41.38
N ASN A 261 9.32 61.76 40.14
CA ASN A 261 8.39 61.83 39.02
C ASN A 261 7.85 60.45 38.63
N ASP A 262 8.61 59.37 38.80
CA ASP A 262 8.15 58.01 38.50
C ASP A 262 7.06 57.60 39.50
N LEU A 263 7.27 57.92 40.79
CA LEU A 263 6.26 57.73 41.82
C LEU A 263 4.99 58.57 41.55
N ILE A 264 5.16 59.85 41.22
CA ILE A 264 4.03 60.74 40.89
C ILE A 264 3.24 60.19 39.71
N ASN A 265 3.92 59.80 38.63
CA ASN A 265 3.29 59.26 37.45
C ASN A 265 2.55 57.96 37.77
N ALA A 266 3.16 57.04 38.54
CA ALA A 266 2.53 55.80 38.95
C ALA A 266 1.23 56.07 39.74
N VAL A 267 1.27 56.97 40.73
CA VAL A 267 0.09 57.38 41.50
C VAL A 267 -0.99 57.97 40.58
N GLN A 268 -0.61 58.85 39.65
CA GLN A 268 -1.55 59.47 38.70
C GLN A 268 -2.19 58.46 37.73
N ASN A 269 -1.50 57.35 37.44
CA ASN A 269 -2.02 56.24 36.63
C ASN A 269 -2.78 55.19 37.46
N GLY A 270 -2.97 55.41 38.77
CA GLY A 270 -3.76 54.53 39.63
C GLY A 270 -3.02 53.32 40.17
N TYR A 271 -1.68 53.31 40.10
CA TYR A 271 -0.86 52.23 40.67
C TYR A 271 -1.00 52.24 42.20
N GLN A 272 -0.94 51.05 42.80
CA GLN A 272 -0.89 50.94 44.24
C GLN A 272 0.48 51.40 44.77
N VAL A 273 0.51 52.00 45.95
CA VAL A 273 1.76 52.42 46.60
C VAL A 273 1.94 51.68 47.91
N ARG A 274 3.16 51.20 48.13
CA ARG A 274 3.64 50.77 49.45
C ARG A 274 4.78 51.67 49.89
N VAL A 275 4.81 51.99 51.17
CA VAL A 275 5.86 52.79 51.78
C VAL A 275 6.55 51.98 52.87
N LEU A 276 7.84 51.76 52.70
CA LEU A 276 8.72 51.21 53.71
C LEU A 276 9.31 52.38 54.49
N MET A 277 9.13 52.36 55.80
CA MET A 277 9.68 53.33 56.74
C MET A 277 10.83 52.68 57.50
N ASP A 278 11.96 53.37 57.54
CA ASP A 278 13.19 52.88 58.15
C ASP A 278 13.54 53.74 59.36
N SER A 279 13.33 53.20 60.56
CA SER A 279 13.67 53.88 61.83
C SER A 279 15.02 53.45 62.40
N GLY A 280 15.88 52.78 61.60
CA GLY A 280 17.18 52.27 62.02
C GLY A 280 17.10 50.93 62.76
N ASP A 281 16.29 50.87 63.82
CA ASP A 281 16.13 49.65 64.65
C ASP A 281 15.09 48.68 64.06
N VAL A 282 14.12 49.18 63.30
CA VAL A 282 13.03 48.41 62.69
C VAL A 282 12.68 48.99 61.33
N GLN A 283 12.42 48.12 60.36
CA GLN A 283 11.80 48.47 59.09
C GLN A 283 10.41 47.88 59.03
N TYR A 284 9.42 48.70 58.66
CA TYR A 284 8.08 48.21 58.37
C TYR A 284 7.59 48.81 57.06
N ILE A 285 6.79 48.03 56.33
CA ILE A 285 6.19 48.44 55.07
C ILE A 285 4.68 48.43 55.21
N THR A 286 4.03 49.47 54.69
CA THR A 286 2.58 49.61 54.75
C THR A 286 2.01 50.01 53.39
N TYR A 287 0.76 49.63 53.15
CA TYR A 287 0.01 50.16 52.02
C TYR A 287 -0.36 51.62 52.27
N ALA A 288 -0.37 52.39 51.18
CA ALA A 288 -1.00 53.68 51.15
C ALA A 288 -2.52 53.50 50.95
N GLU A 289 -3.32 53.98 51.91
CA GLU A 289 -4.78 53.90 51.84
C GLU A 289 -5.36 55.12 51.11
N ASN A 290 -4.85 56.31 51.45
CA ASN A 290 -5.12 57.54 50.72
C ASN A 290 -3.81 58.13 50.22
N ILE A 291 -3.80 58.63 48.99
CA ILE A 291 -2.62 59.20 48.34
C ILE A 291 -2.96 60.59 47.83
N TRP A 292 -2.12 61.58 48.15
CA TRP A 292 -2.22 62.93 47.61
C TRP A 292 -0.93 63.35 46.93
N VAL A 293 -1.03 63.82 45.69
CA VAL A 293 0.06 64.52 45.01
C VAL A 293 -0.20 66.02 45.06
N LYS A 294 0.64 66.77 45.77
CA LYS A 294 0.53 68.23 45.84
C LYS A 294 1.23 68.89 44.64
N LYS A 295 0.80 70.11 44.30
CA LYS A 295 1.35 70.89 43.15
C LYS A 295 2.87 71.13 43.22
N ASN A 296 3.46 71.06 44.41
CA ASN A 296 4.90 71.22 44.63
C ASN A 296 5.69 69.91 44.48
N GLY A 297 5.09 68.84 43.94
CA GLY A 297 5.76 67.57 43.66
C GLY A 297 5.94 66.66 44.88
N ILE A 298 5.27 66.95 45.99
CA ILE A 298 5.31 66.10 47.19
C ILE A 298 4.15 65.12 47.14
N VAL A 299 4.46 63.85 47.38
CA VAL A 299 3.47 62.79 47.57
C VAL A 299 3.26 62.59 49.05
N TYR A 300 2.01 62.60 49.49
CA TYR A 300 1.58 62.26 50.84
C TYR A 300 0.79 60.98 50.80
N VAL A 301 1.01 60.09 51.76
CA VAL A 301 0.15 58.93 51.95
C VAL A 301 -0.33 58.81 53.37
N GLN A 302 -1.57 58.38 53.51
CA GLN A 302 -2.16 58.07 54.80
C GLN A 302 -2.23 56.55 54.99
N ASN A 303 -2.01 56.12 56.22
CA ASN A 303 -2.45 54.83 56.70
C ASN A 303 -3.15 54.98 58.05
N THR A 304 -4.31 54.37 58.18
CA THR A 304 -5.17 54.43 59.37
C THR A 304 -5.34 53.09 60.08
N SER A 305 -4.78 52.01 59.51
CA SER A 305 -4.99 50.63 59.97
C SER A 305 -3.90 50.09 60.88
N HIS A 306 -3.08 50.97 61.46
CA HIS A 306 -1.93 50.59 62.28
C HIS A 306 -2.33 50.41 63.74
N VAL A 307 -2.09 49.22 64.29
CA VAL A 307 -2.19 48.91 65.73
C VAL A 307 -0.78 48.78 66.29
N SER A 308 -0.56 49.33 67.48
CA SER A 308 0.72 49.27 68.17
C SER A 308 1.16 47.84 68.43
N ALA A 309 2.40 47.54 68.09
CA ALA A 309 3.04 46.26 68.38
C ALA A 309 4.36 46.51 69.11
N THR A 310 4.79 45.52 69.88
CA THR A 310 6.09 45.48 70.56
C THR A 310 6.86 44.24 70.12
N SER A 311 8.17 44.28 70.30
CA SER A 311 9.05 43.13 70.05
C SER A 311 9.45 42.49 71.38
N ASP A 312 9.43 41.17 71.43
CA ASP A 312 9.90 40.36 72.55
C ASP A 312 10.84 39.29 71.99
N GLY A 313 12.14 39.57 72.00
CA GLY A 313 13.12 38.83 71.21
C GLY A 313 12.82 38.92 69.71
N ASP A 314 12.72 37.76 69.05
CA ASP A 314 12.45 37.65 67.60
C ASP A 314 10.94 37.70 67.25
N VAL A 315 10.06 37.90 68.25
CA VAL A 315 8.61 37.87 68.06
C VAL A 315 8.02 39.27 68.13
N VAL A 316 7.27 39.67 67.09
CA VAL A 316 6.42 40.87 67.09
C VAL A 316 5.04 40.48 67.60
N LYS A 317 4.57 41.15 68.67
CA LYS A 317 3.26 40.92 69.28
C LYS A 317 2.53 42.22 69.56
N PHE A 318 1.21 42.17 69.70
CA PHE A 318 0.46 43.31 70.23
C PHE A 318 0.94 43.62 71.66
N GLN A 319 1.01 44.90 71.99
CA GLN A 319 1.27 45.33 73.35
C GLN A 319 -0.01 45.21 74.19
N ASP A 320 0.10 44.91 75.49
CA ASP A 320 -1.07 44.76 76.37
C ASP A 320 -1.93 46.03 76.41
N ASP A 321 -1.25 47.19 76.41
CA ASP A 321 -1.85 48.52 76.40
C ASP A 321 -1.92 49.07 74.95
N SER A 322 -2.63 48.34 74.09
CA SER A 322 -2.66 48.60 72.63
C SER A 322 -3.37 49.90 72.24
N TYR A 323 -2.82 50.56 71.23
CA TYR A 323 -3.37 51.77 70.63
C TYR A 323 -3.35 51.69 69.10
N TRP A 324 -4.36 52.29 68.48
CA TRP A 324 -4.30 52.69 67.07
C TRP A 324 -3.27 53.81 66.94
N TRP A 325 -2.43 53.73 65.91
CA TRP A 325 -1.62 54.85 65.49
C TRP A 325 -1.87 55.09 64.02
N MET A 326 -2.20 56.30 63.63
CA MET A 326 -2.50 56.64 62.24
C MET A 326 -1.44 57.59 61.76
N ILE A 327 -1.00 57.41 60.52
CA ILE A 327 0.11 58.16 59.96
C ILE A 327 -0.29 58.87 58.68
N ILE A 328 0.22 60.08 58.50
CA ILE A 328 0.39 60.71 57.20
C ILE A 328 1.88 60.92 57.01
N VAL A 329 2.44 60.34 55.95
CA VAL A 329 3.85 60.51 55.60
C VAL A 329 4.02 61.20 54.26
N SER A 330 5.16 61.85 54.06
CA SER A 330 5.44 62.59 52.83
C SER A 330 6.80 62.25 52.23
N THR A 331 6.96 62.48 50.93
CA THR A 331 8.27 62.34 50.24
C THR A 331 9.33 63.35 50.66
N LYS A 332 9.02 64.26 51.61
CA LYS A 332 9.99 65.12 52.30
C LYS A 332 10.59 64.51 53.57
N GLY A 333 10.17 63.31 53.95
CA GLY A 333 10.58 62.70 55.22
C GLY A 333 9.60 62.93 56.36
N ASP A 334 8.67 63.89 56.24
CA ASP A 334 7.71 64.19 57.30
C ASP A 334 6.82 62.98 57.60
N ARG A 335 6.67 62.66 58.89
CA ARG A 335 5.67 61.73 59.41
C ARG A 335 4.87 62.40 60.50
N ASP A 336 3.58 62.56 60.23
CA ASP A 336 2.56 63.00 61.17
C ASP A 336 1.88 61.77 61.75
N MET A 337 1.89 61.61 63.06
CA MET A 337 1.38 60.42 63.74
C MET A 337 0.48 60.78 64.90
N ILE A 338 -0.75 60.29 64.88
CA ILE A 338 -1.71 60.40 65.98
C ILE A 338 -1.97 59.04 66.60
N ARG A 339 -2.25 58.97 67.91
CA ARG A 339 -2.46 57.70 68.63
C ARG A 339 -3.70 57.74 69.51
N TRP A 340 -4.46 56.65 69.52
CA TRP A 340 -5.70 56.48 70.27
C TRP A 340 -5.79 55.07 70.86
N ASN A 341 -6.21 54.90 72.11
CA ASN A 341 -6.38 53.56 72.71
C ASN A 341 -7.30 52.67 71.86
N VAL A 342 -6.97 51.38 71.75
CA VAL A 342 -7.88 50.41 71.12
C VAL A 342 -9.09 50.20 72.03
N GLY A 343 -10.30 50.30 71.49
CA GLY A 343 -11.55 50.09 72.22
C GLY A 343 -12.09 51.31 72.97
N GLU A 344 -11.37 52.44 72.93
CA GLU A 344 -11.76 53.68 73.60
C GLU A 344 -11.51 54.89 72.71
N HIS A 345 -12.19 56.01 72.98
CA HIS A 345 -11.90 57.29 72.32
C HIS A 345 -10.98 58.15 73.20
N THR A 346 -9.82 57.59 73.57
CA THR A 346 -8.83 58.23 74.45
C THR A 346 -7.57 58.56 73.66
N PRO A 347 -7.20 59.85 73.50
CA PRO A 347 -5.98 60.22 72.78
C PRO A 347 -4.73 59.90 73.61
N ARG A 348 -3.71 59.33 72.96
CA ARG A 348 -2.40 58.99 73.58
C ARG A 348 -1.29 59.96 73.25
N GLY A 349 -1.40 60.66 72.13
CA GLY A 349 -0.38 61.60 71.70
C GLY A 349 -0.40 61.88 70.21
N HIS A 350 0.33 62.92 69.86
CA HIS A 350 0.54 63.39 68.51
C HIS A 350 2.02 63.72 68.37
N ASN A 351 2.67 63.09 67.39
CA ASN A 351 4.07 63.34 67.08
C ASN A 351 4.23 63.74 65.63
N ASN A 352 5.15 64.67 65.41
CA ASN A 352 5.64 65.07 64.11
C ASN A 352 7.14 64.82 64.13
N ASP A 353 7.59 63.90 63.30
CA ASP A 353 9.00 63.57 63.14
C ASP A 353 9.37 63.39 61.67
N THR A 354 10.63 63.03 61.44
CA THR A 354 11.15 62.76 60.10
C THR A 354 11.74 61.36 60.03
N ILE A 355 11.53 60.68 58.90
CA ILE A 355 11.95 59.29 58.71
C ILE A 355 12.34 59.00 57.26
N ALA A 356 13.37 58.16 57.09
CA ALA A 356 13.78 57.69 55.77
C ALA A 356 12.73 56.72 55.21
N MET A 357 12.40 56.85 53.92
CA MET A 357 11.37 56.02 53.31
C MET A 357 11.72 55.55 51.90
N LYS A 358 11.22 54.36 51.57
CA LYS A 358 11.25 53.78 50.22
C LYS A 358 9.82 53.55 49.73
N TRP A 359 9.56 53.92 48.49
CA TRP A 359 8.25 53.98 47.87
C TRP A 359 8.21 53.01 46.70
N PHE A 360 7.29 52.05 46.77
CA PHE A 360 7.16 50.97 45.79
C PHE A 360 5.82 51.06 45.06
N VAL A 361 5.80 50.68 43.79
CA VAL A 361 4.61 50.67 42.91
C VAL A 361 4.51 49.35 42.15
N ASP A 362 3.30 48.87 41.88
CA ASP A 362 2.99 47.64 41.14
C ASP A 362 1.89 47.87 40.10
#